data_AF-A0A3D2Z6N5-F1
#
_entry.id   AF-A0A3D2Z6N5-F1
#
_cell.length_a   1.000
_cell.length_b   1.000
_cell.length_c   1.000
_cell.angle_alpha   90.00
_cell.angle_beta   90.00
_cell.angle_gamma   90.00
#
_symmetry.space_group_name_H-M   'P 1'
#
loop_
_entity.id
_entity.type
_entity.pdbx_description
1 polymer ?
#
loop_
_entity_poly.entity_id
_entity_poly.type
_entity_poly.pdbx_seq_one_letter_code
_entity_poly.pdbx_strand_id
1 'polypeptide(L)'
;MLLGDFNLPPEDTGMDEIDTILDPLLSGAVRTTISDASLYDNFWWESAFLSEWTGEAGIDRFDEAVFGDEDSVASLAVSDHRPIWATFRTDGADDDGAPMPTVVGQVNWSEIKLSR
;
A
#
# COMPACT_ATOMS: atom_id res chain seq x y z
N MET A 1 -9.69 -0.68 8.40
CA MET A 1 -8.59 -0.22 7.52
C MET A 1 -9.12 0.83 6.56
N LEU A 2 -8.40 1.93 6.39
CA LEU A 2 -8.56 2.90 5.30
C LEU A 2 -7.35 2.77 4.36
N LEU A 3 -7.56 2.95 3.06
CA LEU A 3 -6.50 2.87 2.05
C LEU A 3 -6.80 3.84 0.92
N GLY A 4 -5.78 4.56 0.48
CA GLY A 4 -5.82 5.31 -0.76
C GLY A 4 -4.81 6.44 -0.78
N ASP A 5 -4.89 7.25 -1.83
CA ASP A 5 -4.26 8.54 -1.96
C ASP A 5 -5.05 9.59 -1.16
N PHE A 6 -4.49 10.04 -0.04
CA PHE A 6 -5.10 11.05 0.82
C PHE A 6 -4.72 12.48 0.41
N ASN A 7 -3.82 12.65 -0.57
CA ASN A 7 -3.23 13.94 -0.98
C ASN A 7 -2.57 14.73 0.16
N LEU A 8 -2.33 14.10 1.32
CA LEU A 8 -1.70 14.65 2.51
C LEU A 8 -0.76 13.61 3.11
N PRO A 9 0.46 14.00 3.55
CA PRO A 9 1.30 13.10 4.32
C PRO A 9 0.71 12.81 5.70
N PRO A 10 1.06 11.67 6.33
CA PRO A 10 0.56 11.32 7.65
C PRO A 10 0.83 12.36 8.73
N GLU A 11 1.93 13.10 8.59
CA GLU A 11 2.33 14.15 9.52
C GLU A 11 1.64 15.51 9.27
N ASP A 12 0.76 15.62 8.26
CA ASP A 12 0.00 16.84 7.99
C ASP A 12 -1.13 17.03 9.01
N THR A 13 -1.34 18.25 9.46
CA THR A 13 -2.42 18.61 10.40
C THR A 13 -3.83 18.26 9.90
N GLY A 14 -4.02 18.15 8.58
CA GLY A 14 -5.28 17.69 8.00
C GLY A 14 -5.59 16.21 8.30
N MET A 15 -4.61 15.45 8.78
CA MET A 15 -4.73 14.04 9.16
C MET A 15 -4.88 13.81 10.67
N ASP A 16 -4.80 14.87 11.51
CA ASP A 16 -4.80 14.77 12.99
C ASP A 16 -5.96 13.92 13.55
N GLU A 17 -7.17 14.05 12.99
CA GLU A 17 -8.34 13.29 13.43
C GLU A 17 -8.20 11.78 13.15
N ILE A 18 -7.58 11.42 12.02
CA ILE A 18 -7.33 10.03 11.64
C ILE A 18 -6.17 9.48 12.49
N ASP A 19 -5.08 10.24 12.64
CA ASP A 19 -3.87 9.86 13.39
C ASP A 19 -4.13 9.65 14.88
N THR A 20 -5.20 10.27 15.43
CA THR A 20 -5.64 10.02 16.81
C THR A 20 -6.24 8.62 17.02
N ILE A 21 -6.70 7.97 15.95
CA ILE A 21 -7.50 6.73 16.01
C ILE A 21 -6.79 5.57 15.30
N LEU A 22 -6.11 5.84 14.20
CA LEU A 22 -5.49 4.85 13.33
C LEU A 22 -4.01 5.17 13.16
N ASP A 23 -3.21 4.12 13.06
CA ASP A 23 -1.79 4.21 12.76
C ASP A 23 -1.58 4.22 11.24
N PRO A 24 -0.75 5.12 10.68
CA PRO A 24 -0.32 5.03 9.30
C PRO A 24 0.74 3.92 9.15
N LEU A 25 0.64 3.13 8.09
CA LEU A 25 1.64 2.10 7.80
C LEU A 25 2.96 2.69 7.31
N LEU A 26 2.90 3.67 6.41
CA LEU A 26 4.07 4.34 5.85
C LEU A 26 4.28 5.69 6.54
N SER A 27 5.53 6.06 6.81
CA SER A 27 5.88 7.35 7.43
C SER A 27 7.30 7.80 7.08
N GLY A 28 7.63 9.05 7.42
CA GLY A 28 9.00 9.58 7.31
C GLY A 28 9.45 9.89 5.88
N ALA A 29 10.59 9.33 5.46
CA ALA A 29 11.25 9.69 4.20
C ALA A 29 10.71 8.94 2.96
N VAL A 30 9.75 8.05 3.13
CA VAL A 30 9.15 7.24 2.06
C VAL A 30 8.30 8.11 1.13
N ARG A 31 8.26 7.82 -0.17
CA ARG A 31 7.51 8.60 -1.16
C ARG A 31 6.73 7.68 -2.10
N THR A 32 5.46 8.03 -2.34
CA THR A 32 4.53 7.24 -3.15
C THR A 32 4.26 7.87 -4.50
N THR A 33 4.59 9.15 -4.71
CA THR A 33 4.62 9.69 -6.08
C THR A 33 5.90 9.26 -6.80
N ILE A 34 5.83 8.99 -8.10
CA ILE A 34 7.01 8.60 -8.88
C ILE A 34 8.10 9.68 -8.86
N SER A 35 7.70 10.95 -8.78
CA SER A 35 8.59 12.11 -8.67
C SER A 35 9.36 12.20 -7.34
N ASP A 36 9.16 11.26 -6.43
CA ASP A 36 9.70 11.24 -5.06
C ASP A 36 9.38 12.52 -4.25
N ALA A 37 8.34 13.25 -4.63
CA ALA A 37 7.95 14.49 -3.98
C ALA A 37 7.12 14.27 -2.72
N SER A 38 6.16 13.34 -2.76
CA SER A 38 5.11 13.24 -1.73
C SER A 38 4.89 11.81 -1.24
N LEU A 39 4.46 11.71 0.03
CA LEU A 39 3.87 10.51 0.63
C LEU A 39 2.38 10.80 0.79
N TYR A 40 1.55 10.35 -0.15
CA TYR A 40 0.11 10.59 -0.10
C TYR A 40 -0.70 9.31 0.07
N ASP A 41 -0.20 8.22 -0.51
CA ASP A 41 -0.82 6.91 -0.42
C ASP A 41 -0.45 6.27 0.92
N ASN A 42 -1.45 5.81 1.66
CA ASN A 42 -1.20 5.06 2.90
C ASN A 42 -2.27 4.03 3.20
N PHE A 43 -1.91 3.06 4.04
CA PHE A 43 -2.86 2.28 4.81
C PHE A 43 -2.97 2.90 6.21
N TRP A 44 -4.19 3.08 6.69
CA TRP A 44 -4.47 3.46 8.07
C TRP A 44 -5.27 2.36 8.73
N TRP A 45 -4.84 1.89 9.90
CA TRP A 45 -5.55 0.86 10.64
C TRP A 45 -5.30 1.00 12.14
N GLU A 46 -6.15 0.35 12.93
CA GLU A 46 -5.89 0.20 14.35
C GLU A 46 -5.18 -1.14 14.55
N SER A 47 -3.90 -1.07 14.94
CA SER A 47 -3.03 -2.26 15.01
C SER A 47 -3.55 -3.36 15.95
N ALA A 48 -4.41 -3.00 16.92
CA ALA A 48 -5.05 -3.93 17.85
C ALA A 48 -6.04 -4.90 17.19
N PHE A 49 -6.55 -4.58 16.00
CA PHE A 49 -7.56 -5.35 15.25
C PHE A 49 -7.02 -5.88 13.92
N LEU A 50 -5.72 -6.17 13.83
CA LEU A 50 -5.07 -6.58 12.58
C LEU A 50 -4.13 -7.78 12.79
N SER A 51 -4.70 -8.90 13.24
CA SER A 51 -3.93 -10.09 13.63
C SER A 51 -3.33 -10.85 12.45
N GLU A 52 -3.88 -10.61 11.26
CA GLU A 52 -3.54 -11.26 10.00
C GLU A 52 -2.32 -10.60 9.35
N TRP A 53 -2.01 -9.34 9.67
CA TRP A 53 -0.86 -8.66 9.06
C TRP A 53 0.44 -9.39 9.38
N THR A 54 1.21 -9.71 8.34
CA THR A 54 2.47 -10.46 8.49
C THR A 54 3.64 -9.60 8.96
N GLY A 55 3.45 -8.27 9.00
CA GLY A 55 4.53 -7.31 9.18
C GLY A 55 5.20 -6.87 7.86
N GLU A 56 4.82 -7.48 6.73
CA GLU A 56 5.37 -7.13 5.42
C GLU A 56 4.52 -6.05 4.73
N ALA A 57 5.20 -5.07 4.17
CA ALA A 57 4.63 -3.99 3.38
C ALA A 57 5.68 -3.37 2.46
N GLY A 58 5.24 -2.59 1.48
CA GLY A 58 6.16 -1.87 0.61
C GLY A 58 5.48 -1.03 -0.46
N ILE A 59 6.32 -0.54 -1.35
CA ILE A 59 5.95 0.27 -2.51
C ILE A 59 6.41 -0.45 -3.76
N ASP A 60 5.54 -0.54 -4.75
CA ASP A 60 5.84 -1.11 -6.05
C ASP A 60 6.39 -0.02 -6.99
N ARG A 61 7.71 -0.04 -7.18
CA ARG A 61 8.46 0.89 -8.05
C ARG A 61 8.40 0.46 -9.51
N PHE A 62 7.19 0.44 -10.07
CA PHE A 62 6.96 -0.02 -11.45
C PHE A 62 7.62 0.89 -12.49
N ASP A 63 7.72 2.18 -12.19
CA ASP A 63 8.43 3.22 -12.93
C ASP A 63 9.90 2.85 -13.13
N GLU A 64 10.56 2.40 -12.08
CA GLU A 64 11.95 1.92 -12.15
C GLU A 64 12.03 0.55 -12.86
N ALA A 65 11.20 -0.41 -12.44
CA ALA A 65 11.33 -1.80 -12.87
C ALA A 65 10.90 -2.05 -14.32
N VAL A 66 9.92 -1.31 -14.83
CA VAL A 66 9.33 -1.51 -16.17
C VAL A 66 9.70 -0.39 -17.14
N PHE A 67 9.82 0.85 -16.65
CA PHE A 67 10.11 2.01 -17.49
C PHE A 67 11.54 2.53 -17.35
N GLY A 68 12.38 1.89 -16.52
CA GLY A 68 13.78 2.25 -16.38
C GLY A 68 14.01 3.64 -15.82
N ASP A 69 13.14 4.09 -14.90
CA ASP A 69 13.19 5.41 -14.26
C ASP A 69 12.87 6.58 -15.23
N GLU A 70 12.24 6.28 -16.37
CA GLU A 70 11.67 7.30 -17.27
C GLU A 70 10.31 7.79 -16.75
N ASP A 71 10.31 8.53 -15.64
CA ASP A 71 9.10 8.98 -14.91
C ASP A 71 8.02 9.59 -15.80
N SER A 72 8.39 10.45 -16.73
CA SER A 72 7.43 11.11 -17.62
C SER A 72 6.68 10.11 -18.52
N VAL A 73 7.33 9.03 -18.92
CA VAL A 73 6.74 7.96 -19.74
C VAL A 73 5.89 7.06 -18.86
N ALA A 74 6.41 6.66 -17.68
CA ALA A 74 5.70 5.85 -16.70
C ALA A 74 4.40 6.51 -16.23
N SER A 75 4.46 7.81 -15.91
CA SER A 75 3.32 8.65 -15.51
C SER A 75 2.22 8.64 -16.56
N LEU A 76 2.60 8.92 -17.81
CA LEU A 76 1.66 9.03 -18.91
C LEU A 76 1.03 7.67 -19.27
N ALA A 77 1.80 6.59 -19.14
CA ALA A 77 1.35 5.26 -19.53
C ALA A 77 0.53 4.54 -18.44
N VAL A 78 0.81 4.80 -17.16
CA VAL A 78 0.25 4.04 -16.02
C VAL A 78 -0.29 4.97 -14.94
N SER A 79 0.58 5.67 -14.20
CA SER A 79 0.21 6.53 -13.07
C SER A 79 1.41 7.35 -12.59
N ASP A 80 1.17 8.52 -12.01
CA ASP A 80 2.13 9.30 -11.24
C ASP A 80 2.27 8.86 -9.77
N HIS A 81 1.47 7.88 -9.33
CA HIS A 81 1.54 7.26 -8.02
C HIS A 81 2.02 5.80 -8.12
N ARG A 82 2.83 5.38 -7.16
CA ARG A 82 3.33 4.03 -6.97
C ARG A 82 2.35 3.27 -6.07
N PRO A 83 1.88 2.07 -6.48
CA PRO A 83 1.06 1.25 -5.62
C PRO A 83 1.76 0.91 -4.31
N ILE A 84 1.01 0.95 -3.22
CA ILE A 84 1.46 0.47 -1.91
C ILE A 84 0.83 -0.89 -1.63
N TRP A 85 1.53 -1.75 -0.89
CA TRP A 85 1.06 -3.10 -0.58
C TRP A 85 1.40 -3.48 0.86
N ALA A 86 0.60 -4.39 1.41
CA ALA A 86 0.83 -5.07 2.68
C ALA A 86 0.35 -6.53 2.56
N THR A 87 1.00 -7.45 3.29
CA THR A 87 0.67 -8.88 3.23
C THR A 87 -0.11 -9.31 4.46
N PHE A 88 -1.18 -10.07 4.24
CA PHE A 88 -2.06 -10.58 5.29
C PHE A 88 -2.18 -12.10 5.18
N ARG A 89 -2.26 -12.78 6.34
CA ARG A 89 -2.56 -14.20 6.45
C ARG A 89 -4.03 -14.44 6.16
N THR A 90 -4.32 -15.45 5.35
CA THR A 90 -5.69 -15.89 5.03
C THR A 90 -5.95 -17.32 5.45
N ASP A 91 -4.99 -17.95 6.14
CA ASP A 91 -5.01 -19.35 6.58
C ASP A 91 -5.36 -19.50 8.08
N GLY A 92 -5.54 -18.37 8.78
CA GLY A 92 -5.96 -18.31 10.17
C GLY A 92 -7.47 -18.38 10.37
N ALA A 93 -7.90 -18.43 11.63
CA ALA A 93 -9.29 -18.15 11.96
C ALA A 93 -9.57 -16.66 11.72
N ASP A 94 -10.71 -16.37 11.11
CA ASP A 94 -11.24 -15.01 10.94
C ASP A 94 -11.43 -14.36 12.32
N ASP A 95 -10.94 -13.14 12.50
CA ASP A 95 -10.95 -12.45 13.80
C ASP A 95 -12.22 -11.62 14.03
N ASP A 96 -13.05 -11.41 13.00
CA ASP A 96 -14.31 -10.66 13.06
C ASP A 96 -15.59 -11.45 12.68
N GLY A 97 -15.47 -12.73 12.29
CA GLY A 97 -16.58 -13.50 11.74
C GLY A 97 -16.46 -15.03 11.78
N ALA A 98 -17.57 -15.72 11.48
CA ALA A 98 -17.54 -17.16 11.26
C ALA A 98 -16.88 -17.45 9.90
N PRO A 99 -15.95 -18.42 9.80
CA PRO A 99 -15.15 -18.63 8.61
C PRO A 99 -16.04 -18.92 7.40
N MET A 100 -16.05 -17.98 6.45
CA MET A 100 -16.64 -18.17 5.13
C MET A 100 -15.56 -18.74 4.20
N PRO A 101 -15.80 -19.83 3.46
CA PRO A 101 -14.81 -20.35 2.53
C PRO A 101 -14.68 -19.41 1.32
N THR A 102 -13.63 -18.60 1.28
CA THR A 102 -13.23 -17.84 0.10
C THR A 102 -12.05 -18.54 -0.56
N VAL A 103 -12.32 -19.31 -1.62
CA VAL A 103 -11.27 -19.81 -2.51
C VAL A 103 -10.86 -18.66 -3.45
N VAL A 104 -9.96 -17.79 -2.98
CA VAL A 104 -9.29 -16.81 -3.83
C VAL A 104 -7.89 -17.32 -4.10
N GLY A 105 -7.57 -17.60 -5.37
CA GLY A 105 -6.22 -17.98 -5.75
C GLY A 105 -5.26 -16.81 -5.52
N GLN A 106 -4.16 -17.03 -4.82
CA GLN A 106 -3.10 -16.03 -4.67
C GLN A 106 -2.53 -15.69 -6.06
N VAL A 107 -2.57 -14.42 -6.44
CA VAL A 107 -1.92 -13.92 -7.66
C VAL A 107 -0.68 -13.14 -7.24
N ASN A 108 0.50 -13.67 -7.58
CA ASN A 108 1.76 -12.96 -7.37
C ASN A 108 2.02 -12.01 -8.55
N TRP A 109 1.77 -10.72 -8.36
CA TRP A 109 1.96 -9.71 -9.40
C TRP A 109 3.43 -9.40 -9.71
N SER A 110 4.36 -9.70 -8.80
CA SER A 110 5.80 -9.45 -9.02
C SER A 110 6.41 -10.42 -10.05
N GLU A 111 5.98 -11.68 -10.05
CA GLU A 111 6.43 -12.67 -11.04
C GLU A 111 5.93 -12.37 -12.46
N ILE A 112 4.72 -11.81 -12.58
CA ILE A 112 4.14 -11.43 -13.87
C ILE A 112 4.97 -10.34 -14.56
N LYS A 113 5.59 -9.43 -13.78
CA LYS A 113 6.38 -8.31 -14.33
C LYS A 113 7.69 -8.76 -14.99
N LEU A 114 8.29 -9.86 -14.55
CA LEU A 114 9.56 -10.38 -15.07
C LEU A 114 9.42 -11.25 -16.33
N SER A 115 8.18 -11.44 -16.82
CA SER A 115 7.88 -12.34 -17.94
C SER A 115 7.68 -11.64 -19.29
N ARG A 116 7.98 -10.34 -19.40
CA ARG A 116 7.87 -9.55 -20.63
C ARG A 116 9.17 -8.90 -21.05
#